data_AF-A0A9P1CPH7-F1
#
_entry.id   AF-A0A9P1CPH7-F1
#
_cell.length_a   1.000
_cell.length_b   1.000
_cell.length_c   1.000
_cell.angle_alpha   90.00
_cell.angle_beta   90.00
_cell.angle_gamma   90.00
#
_symmetry.space_group_name_H-M   'P 1'
#
loop_
_entity.id
_entity.type
_entity.pdbx_description
1 polymer ?
#
loop_
_entity_poly.entity_id
_entity_poly.type
_entity_poly.pdbx_seq_one_letter_code
_entity_poly.pdbx_strand_id
1 'polypeptide(L)'
;MPVAGFHHDMFITENYMVMIDGAMSFTPQEAIKGKQLWMFDQARKLRFGIFDRSKELTKANLQWIEADVAAELLGKPWMASH
;
A
#
# COMPACT_ATOMS: atom_id res chain seq x y z
N MET A 1 2.52 13.14 -8.60
CA MET A 1 1.13 12.82 -8.23
C MET A 1 1.16 11.60 -7.33
N PRO A 2 0.32 11.49 -6.28
CA PRO A 2 0.26 10.26 -5.49
C PRO A 2 -0.14 9.10 -6.40
N VAL A 3 0.65 8.03 -6.40
CA VAL A 3 0.37 6.81 -7.16
C VAL A 3 -0.60 5.96 -6.36
N ALA A 4 -1.60 5.37 -7.02
CA ALA A 4 -2.54 4.45 -6.38
C ALA A 4 -1.77 3.24 -5.81
N GLY A 5 -1.70 3.18 -4.49
CA GLY A 5 -1.11 2.09 -3.73
C GLY A 5 -2.13 1.01 -3.40
N PHE A 6 -1.65 -0.20 -3.17
CA PHE A 6 -2.47 -1.32 -2.75
C PHE A 6 -2.51 -1.42 -1.22
N HIS A 7 -3.72 -1.34 -0.66
CA HIS A 7 -3.95 -1.42 0.78
C HIS A 7 -4.94 -2.58 1.01
N HIS A 8 -4.42 -3.77 1.32
CA HIS A 8 -5.24 -4.95 1.53
C HIS A 8 -5.71 -5.12 2.97
N ASP A 9 -4.83 -4.76 3.91
CA ASP A 9 -5.02 -5.02 5.33
C ASP A 9 -4.70 -3.75 6.14
N MET A 10 -5.14 -3.75 7.40
CA MET A 10 -5.04 -2.62 8.30
C MET A 10 -5.02 -3.09 9.76
N PHE A 11 -4.34 -2.33 10.61
CA PHE A 11 -4.40 -2.53 12.05
C PHE A 11 -5.33 -1.52 12.70
N ILE A 12 -6.00 -1.95 13.75
CA ILE A 12 -6.78 -1.09 14.64
C ILE A 12 -6.20 -1.24 16.04
N THR A 13 -5.95 -0.11 16.68
CA THR A 13 -5.59 -0.01 18.09
C THR A 13 -6.72 0.69 18.84
N GLU A 14 -6.55 0.92 20.14
CA GLU A 14 -7.50 1.66 20.96
C GLU A 14 -7.87 3.01 20.32
N ASN A 15 -6.85 3.82 19.97
CA ASN A 15 -7.05 5.20 19.51
C ASN A 15 -6.67 5.43 18.03
N TYR A 16 -5.90 4.53 17.43
CA TYR A 16 -5.37 4.72 16.08
C TYR A 16 -5.79 3.61 15.12
N MET A 17 -5.96 3.99 13.87
CA MET A 17 -6.00 3.09 12.74
C MET A 17 -4.70 3.22 11.96
N VAL A 18 -4.16 2.08 11.51
CA VAL A 18 -2.93 2.01 10.73
C VAL A 18 -3.23 1.35 9.39
N MET A 19 -3.14 2.13 8.32
CA MET A 19 -3.26 1.66 6.95
C MET A 19 -1.89 1.27 6.42
N ILE A 20 -1.80 0.12 5.76
CA ILE A 20 -0.54 -0.39 5.21
C ILE A 20 -0.50 -0.10 3.70
N ASP A 21 0.45 0.73 3.25
CA ASP A 21 0.68 1.00 1.82
C ASP A 21 1.93 0.26 1.37
N GLY A 22 1.72 -0.85 0.66
CA GLY A 22 2.80 -1.69 0.15
C GLY A 22 3.47 -1.12 -1.10
N ALA A 23 4.46 -1.87 -1.60
CA ALA A 23 5.22 -1.54 -2.80
C ALA A 23 4.49 -1.90 -4.11
N MET A 24 3.20 -2.25 -4.06
CA MET A 24 2.42 -2.52 -5.27
C MET A 24 1.85 -1.21 -5.83
N SER A 25 1.89 -1.09 -7.15
CA SER A 25 1.37 0.08 -7.87
C SER A 25 0.36 -0.35 -8.93
N PHE A 26 -0.64 0.50 -9.16
CA PHE A 26 -1.56 0.39 -10.28
C PHE A 26 -1.17 1.39 -11.37
N THR A 27 -0.86 0.89 -12.56
CA THR A 27 -0.55 1.71 -13.74
C THR A 27 -1.58 1.42 -14.84
N PRO A 28 -2.56 2.32 -15.07
CA PRO A 28 -3.65 2.10 -16.04
C PRO A 28 -3.16 1.70 -17.44
N GLN A 29 -2.06 2.31 -17.89
CA GLN A 29 -1.49 2.05 -19.23
C GLN A 29 -1.00 0.62 -19.39
N GLU A 30 -0.51 0.00 -18.31
CA GLU A 30 -0.03 -1.39 -18.34
C GLU A 30 -1.20 -2.37 -18.22
N ALA A 31 -2.23 -2.02 -17.45
CA ALA A 31 -3.47 -2.80 -17.38
C ALA A 31 -4.18 -2.85 -18.75
N ILE A 32 -4.24 -1.73 -19.49
CA ILE A 32 -4.81 -1.68 -20.85
C ILE A 32 -4.01 -2.57 -21.82
N LYS A 33 -2.71 -2.74 -21.60
CA LYS A 33 -1.86 -3.66 -22.39
C LYS A 33 -1.99 -5.13 -21.95
N GLY A 34 -2.93 -5.45 -21.05
CA GLY A 34 -3.18 -6.81 -20.56
C GLY A 34 -2.19 -7.31 -19.51
N LYS A 35 -1.38 -6.44 -18.91
CA LYS A 35 -0.51 -6.82 -17.79
C LYS A 35 -1.32 -6.94 -16.49
N GLN A 36 -0.68 -7.50 -15.46
CA GLN A 36 -1.25 -7.58 -14.12
C GLN A 36 -1.68 -6.20 -13.61
N LEU A 37 -2.84 -6.15 -12.95
CA LEU A 37 -3.42 -4.91 -12.43
C LEU A 37 -2.51 -4.27 -11.37
N TRP A 38 -1.93 -5.09 -10.50
CA TRP A 38 -0.98 -4.67 -9.48
C TRP A 38 0.40 -5.17 -9.84
N MET A 39 1.36 -4.27 -9.91
CA MET A 39 2.76 -4.62 -10.17
C MET A 39 3.63 -4.17 -9.00
N PHE A 40 4.57 -5.02 -8.61
CA PHE A 40 5.57 -4.67 -7.60
C PHE A 40 6.54 -3.63 -8.14
N ASP A 41 6.72 -2.54 -7.40
CA ASP A 41 7.65 -1.47 -7.71
C ASP A 41 8.70 -1.38 -6.60
N GLN A 42 9.91 -1.84 -6.89
CA GLN A 42 11.02 -1.85 -5.93
C GLN A 42 11.46 -0.45 -5.50
N ALA A 43 11.14 0.60 -6.28
CA ALA A 43 11.42 1.98 -5.88
C ALA A 43 10.43 2.50 -4.84
N ARG A 44 9.27 1.85 -4.67
CA ARG A 44 8.29 2.18 -3.63
C ARG A 44 8.59 1.43 -2.35
N LYS A 45 8.89 2.19 -1.31
CA LYS A 45 9.03 1.65 0.05
C LYS A 45 7.66 1.42 0.68
N LEU A 46 7.59 0.39 1.52
CA LEU A 46 6.49 0.15 2.44
C LEU A 46 6.33 1.36 3.36
N ARG A 47 5.10 1.81 3.56
CA ARG A 47 4.81 2.87 4.53
C ARG A 47 3.49 2.63 5.25
N PHE A 48 3.38 3.21 6.43
CA PHE A 48 2.24 3.06 7.33
C PHE A 48 1.58 4.41 7.51
N GLY A 49 0.30 4.48 7.16
CA GLY A 49 -0.55 5.65 7.39
C GLY A 49 -1.23 5.54 8.74
N ILE A 50 -0.83 6.36 9.70
CA ILE A 50 -1.38 6.38 11.05
C ILE A 50 -2.34 7.55 11.18
N PHE A 51 -3.55 7.29 11.66
CA PHE A 51 -4.49 8.36 11.99
C PHE A 51 -5.36 8.03 13.21
N ASP A 52 -5.75 9.09 13.91
CA ASP A 52 -6.62 9.06 15.08
C ASP A 52 -8.06 8.73 14.67
N ARG A 53 -8.62 7.67 15.26
CA ARG A 53 -9.95 7.15 14.92
C ARG A 53 -11.08 8.10 15.29
N SER A 54 -10.85 9.02 16.21
CA SER A 54 -11.84 10.01 16.64
C SER A 54 -11.97 11.19 15.67
N LYS A 55 -11.07 11.29 14.69
CA LYS A 55 -10.98 12.42 13.76
C LYS A 55 -11.31 11.99 12.34
N GLU A 56 -11.72 12.96 11.53
CA GLU A 56 -11.87 12.74 10.10
C GLU A 56 -10.51 12.44 9.45
N LEU A 57 -10.51 11.45 8.54
CA LEU A 57 -9.36 11.11 7.73
C LEU A 57 -9.09 12.24 6.73
N THR A 58 -8.17 13.12 7.09
CA THR A 58 -7.70 14.23 6.27
C THR A 58 -6.19 14.15 6.12
N LYS A 59 -5.62 14.85 5.13
CA LYS A 59 -4.16 14.94 4.98
C LYS A 59 -3.46 15.53 6.20
N ALA A 60 -4.13 16.40 6.96
CA ALA A 60 -3.56 17.02 8.16
C ALA A 60 -3.53 16.04 9.36
N ASN A 61 -4.45 15.07 9.40
CA ASN A 61 -4.56 14.10 10.47
C ASN A 61 -3.89 12.75 10.16
N LEU A 62 -3.37 12.58 8.94
CA LEU A 62 -2.69 11.36 8.48
C LEU A 62 -1.19 11.55 8.51
N GLN A 63 -0.50 10.74 9.30
CA GLN A 63 0.95 10.68 9.32
C GLN A 63 1.44 9.45 8.56
N TRP A 64 2.41 9.64 7.66
CA TRP A 64 3.08 8.54 6.98
C TRP A 64 4.41 8.24 7.66
N ILE A 65 4.62 6.97 8.00
CA ILE A 65 5.92 6.44 8.45
C ILE A 65 6.42 5.46 7.39
N GLU A 66 7.56 5.76 6.79
CA GLU A 66 8.20 4.92 5.77
C GLU A 66 9.14 3.91 6.42
N ALA A 67 9.16 2.68 5.90
CA ALA A 67 10.14 1.66 6.23
C ALA A 67 11.25 1.61 5.17
N ASP A 68 12.42 1.07 5.50
CA ASP A 68 13.55 0.99 4.56
C ASP A 68 13.47 -0.16 3.55
N VAL A 69 12.31 -0.81 3.45
CA VAL A 69 12.11 -1.97 2.57
C VAL A 69 10.93 -1.74 1.63
N ALA A 70 11.03 -2.29 0.42
CA ALA A 70 9.89 -2.51 -0.46
C ALA A 70 9.27 -3.87 -0.09
N ALA A 71 7.96 -3.90 0.16
CA ALA A 71 7.27 -5.12 0.58
C ALA A 71 5.90 -5.27 -0.10
N GLU A 72 5.57 -6.50 -0.45
CA GLU A 72 4.24 -6.92 -0.90
C GLU A 72 3.44 -7.47 0.28
N LEU A 73 2.14 -7.17 0.33
CA LEU A 73 1.28 -7.51 1.48
C LEU A 73 0.59 -8.88 1.38
N LEU A 74 0.59 -9.50 0.21
CA LEU A 74 -0.10 -10.77 -0.05
C LEU A 74 0.85 -11.98 -0.17
N GLY A 75 2.17 -11.76 -0.01
CA GLY A 75 3.20 -12.77 -0.30
C GLY A 75 3.26 -13.11 -1.79
N LYS A 76 4.35 -13.76 -2.23
CA LYS A 76 4.41 -14.26 -3.61
C LYS A 76 3.21 -15.18 -3.85
N PRO A 77 2.45 -15.02 -4.94
CA PRO A 77 1.49 -16.06 -5.33
C PRO A 77 2.30 -17.35 -5.49
N TRP A 78 1.83 -18.43 -4.89
CA TRP A 78 2.40 -19.76 -4.98
C TRP A 78 2.23 -20.37 -6.39
N MET A 79 2.31 -19.55 -7.45
CA MET A 79 1.94 -19.87 -8.84
C MET A 79 2.96 -19.30 -9.85
N ALA A 80 4.26 -19.36 -9.56
CA ALA A 80 5.31 -19.08 -10.54
C ALA A 80 6.41 -20.16 -10.60
N SER A 81 6.12 -21.35 -10.06
CA SER A 81 6.82 -22.58 -10.41
C SER A 81 5.83 -23.43 -11.18
N HIS A 82 5.94 -23.45 -12.52
CA HIS A 82 5.65 -24.51 -13.49
C HIS A 82 5.73 -23.89 -14.88
#